data_AF-A0A6J4QWT9-F1
#
_entry.id   AF-A0A6J4QWT9-F1
#
_cell.length_a   1.000
_cell.length_b   1.000
_cell.length_c   1.000
_cell.angle_alpha   90.00
_cell.angle_beta   90.00
_cell.angle_gamma   90.00
#
_symmetry.space_group_name_H-M   'P 1'
#
loop_
_entity.id
_entity.type
_entity.pdbx_description
1 polymer ?
#
loop_
_entity_poly.entity_id
_entity_poly.type
_entity_poly.pdbx_seq_one_letter_code
_entity_poly.pdbx_strand_id
1 'polypeptide(L)'
;MDLLMVRDRATGRFLYTERLERRQGETSWEYVRRSVRREAHIRDHFSADTQQVIMGWGAGSVEDFLRSYPEYGPEYGPTATNGETDGGPEPEGEIADR
;
A
#
# COMPACT_ATOMS: atom_id res chain seq x y z
N MET A 1 9.05 -3.42 12.99
CA MET A 1 9.84 -3.38 11.76
C MET A 1 8.88 -3.00 10.67
N ASP A 2 9.31 -2.14 9.74
CA ASP A 2 8.46 -1.67 8.65
C ASP A 2 9.12 -1.96 7.31
N LEU A 3 8.34 -1.89 6.24
CA LEU A 3 8.78 -2.09 4.87
C LEU A 3 8.47 -0.88 4.00
N LEU A 4 9.43 -0.51 3.17
CA LEU A 4 9.25 0.39 2.05
C LEU A 4 9.35 -0.43 0.77
N MET A 5 8.32 -0.36 -0.07
CA MET A 5 8.18 -1.22 -1.24
C MET A 5 7.84 -0.39 -2.47
N VAL A 6 8.21 -0.89 -3.65
CA VAL A 6 7.74 -0.37 -4.93
C VAL A 6 7.08 -1.48 -5.71
N ARG A 7 5.83 -1.28 -6.10
CA ARG A 7 5.01 -2.20 -6.90
C ARG A 7 4.84 -1.64 -8.30
N ASP A 8 5.02 -2.46 -9.32
CA ASP A 8 4.53 -2.19 -10.66
C ASP A 8 3.03 -2.48 -10.72
N ARG A 9 2.21 -1.47 -10.98
CA ARG A 9 0.75 -1.57 -11.02
C ARG A 9 0.26 -2.44 -12.15
N ALA A 10 0.95 -2.48 -13.29
CA ALA A 10 0.50 -3.22 -14.46
C ALA A 10 0.62 -4.75 -14.28
N THR A 11 1.62 -5.20 -13.52
CA THR A 11 1.89 -6.63 -13.31
C THR A 11 1.64 -7.10 -11.89
N GLY A 12 1.47 -6.16 -10.96
CA GLY A 12 1.42 -6.39 -9.52
C GLY A 12 2.71 -6.91 -8.90
N ARG A 13 3.84 -6.82 -9.62
CA ARG A 13 5.14 -7.29 -9.12
C ARG A 13 5.80 -6.24 -8.23
N PHE A 14 6.46 -6.68 -7.17
CA PHE A 14 7.32 -5.82 -6.36
C PHE A 14 8.69 -5.70 -7.02
N LEU A 15 9.04 -4.47 -7.41
CA LEU A 15 10.31 -4.13 -8.05
C LEU A 15 11.42 -3.85 -7.04
N TYR A 16 11.05 -3.36 -5.86
CA TYR A 16 11.96 -2.94 -4.81
C TYR A 16 11.37 -3.20 -3.43
N THR A 17 12.20 -3.63 -2.49
CA THR A 17 11.86 -3.77 -1.08
C THR A 17 13.03 -3.32 -0.22
N GLU A 18 12.74 -2.53 0.81
CA GLU A 18 13.71 -2.07 1.80
C GLU A 18 13.10 -2.23 3.19
N ARG A 19 13.84 -2.88 4.09
CA ARG A 19 13.45 -2.96 5.50
C ARG A 19 13.85 -1.69 6.22
N LEU A 20 12.90 -1.12 6.94
CA LEU A 20 13.10 0.03 7.82
C LEU A 20 13.10 -0.47 9.27
N GLU A 21 14.30 -0.56 9.81
CA GLU A 21 14.53 -0.92 11.20
C GLU A 21 14.81 0.32 12.04
N ARG A 22 14.36 0.29 13.30
CA ARG A 22 14.72 1.33 14.27
C ARG A 22 16.17 1.18 14.67
N ARG A 23 16.88 2.30 14.72
CA ARG A 23 18.27 2.33 15.20
C ARG A 23 18.31 2.39 16.72
N GLN A 24 19.39 1.87 17.32
CA GLN A 24 19.56 1.95 18.78
C GLN A 24 19.59 3.41 19.24
N GLY A 25 18.75 3.75 20.22
CA GLY A 25 18.61 5.11 20.75
C GLY A 25 17.81 6.08 19.87
N GLU A 26 17.27 5.63 18.72
CA GLU A 26 16.43 6.46 17.85
C GLU A 26 15.06 6.69 18.49
N THR A 27 14.65 7.95 18.62
CA THR A 27 13.30 8.29 19.07
C THR A 27 12.26 7.95 18.00
N SER A 28 11.00 7.75 18.41
CA SER A 28 9.92 7.47 17.47
C SER A 28 9.76 8.57 16.40
N TRP A 29 10.02 9.84 16.73
CA TRP A 29 9.93 10.95 15.78
C TRP A 29 11.10 11.01 14.80
N GLU A 30 12.33 10.70 15.25
CA GLU A 30 13.48 10.60 14.36
C GLU A 30 13.31 9.46 13.35
N TYR A 31 12.80 8.32 13.83
CA TYR A 31 12.44 7.19 12.99
C TYR A 31 11.45 7.59 11.89
N VAL A 32 10.31 8.20 12.27
CA VAL A 32 9.28 8.64 11.30
C VAL A 32 9.87 9.61 10.28
N ARG A 33 10.62 10.63 10.72
CA ARG A 33 11.23 11.60 9.79
C ARG A 33 12.21 10.94 8.83
N ARG A 34 13.01 9.97 9.29
CA ARG A 34 13.93 9.23 8.43
C ARG A 34 13.18 8.38 7.41
N SER A 35 12.15 7.66 7.84
CA SER A 35 11.32 6.83 6.96
C SER A 35 10.63 7.68 5.89
N VAL A 36 10.02 8.82 6.25
CA VAL A 36 9.36 9.72 5.28
C VAL A 36 10.36 10.33 4.29
N ARG A 37 11.55 10.74 4.75
CA ARG A 37 12.60 11.22 3.84
C ARG A 37 13.07 10.13 2.88
N ARG A 38 13.18 8.89 3.37
CA ARG A 38 13.57 7.75 2.54
C ARG A 38 12.49 7.42 1.51
N GLU A 39 11.23 7.42 1.92
CA GLU A 39 10.08 7.27 1.04
C GLU A 39 10.07 8.33 -0.07
N ALA A 40 10.28 9.61 0.27
CA ALA A 40 10.37 10.69 -0.72
C ALA A 40 11.49 10.44 -1.73
N HIS A 41 12.68 10.05 -1.25
CA HIS A 41 13.80 9.72 -2.13
C HIS A 41 13.50 8.53 -3.05
N ILE A 42 12.84 7.49 -2.54
CA ILE A 42 12.42 6.34 -3.36
C ILE A 42 11.36 6.76 -4.38
N ARG A 43 10.41 7.63 -4.01
CA ARG A 43 9.42 8.18 -4.94
C ARG A 43 10.05 8.99 -6.08
N ASP A 44 11.07 9.78 -5.79
CA ASP A 44 11.80 10.52 -6.83
C ASP A 44 12.54 9.58 -7.79
N HIS A 45 13.09 8.47 -7.26
CA HIS A 45 13.80 7.47 -8.07
C HIS A 45 12.85 6.59 -8.91
N PHE A 46 11.69 6.23 -8.35
CA PHE A 46 10.66 5.42 -9.00
C PHE A 46 9.46 6.29 -9.39
N SER A 47 9.66 7.11 -10.42
CA SER A 47 8.72 8.16 -10.85
C SER A 47 7.84 7.79 -12.05
N ALA A 48 7.94 6.56 -12.56
CA ALA A 48 7.08 6.12 -13.66
C ALA A 48 5.62 5.98 -13.20
N ASP A 49 4.65 6.32 -14.05
CA ASP A 49 3.22 6.30 -13.70
C ASP A 49 2.69 4.90 -13.33
N THR A 50 3.35 3.85 -13.82
CA THR A 50 3.03 2.46 -13.49
C THR A 50 3.57 2.05 -12.12
N GLN A 51 4.45 2.83 -11.50
CA GLN A 51 5.10 2.47 -10.25
C GLN A 51 4.35 3.07 -9.06
N GLN A 52 4.21 2.28 -8.01
CA GLN A 52 3.55 2.65 -6.76
C GLN A 52 4.50 2.43 -5.59
N VAL A 53 4.82 3.50 -4.87
CA VAL A 53 5.56 3.42 -3.61
C VAL A 53 4.58 3.16 -2.46
N ILE A 54 4.88 2.16 -1.63
CA ILE A 54 4.01 1.68 -0.55
C ILE A 54 4.82 1.58 0.75
N MET A 55 4.25 2.10 1.84
CA MET A 55 4.77 1.94 3.20
C MET A 55 3.98 0.85 3.92
N GLY A 56 4.62 -0.29 4.16
CA GLY A 56 4.11 -1.39 4.98
C GLY A 56 4.50 -1.22 6.44
N TRP A 57 3.71 -0.44 7.19
CA TRP A 57 3.92 -0.28 8.64
C TRP A 57 3.64 -1.59 9.38
N GLY A 58 4.56 -1.99 10.25
CA GLY A 58 4.49 -3.24 11.02
C GLY A 58 4.76 -4.52 10.22
N ALA A 59 4.98 -4.42 8.91
CA ALA A 59 5.25 -5.58 8.06
C ALA A 59 6.74 -5.94 8.05
N GLY A 60 7.06 -7.22 8.29
CA GLY A 60 8.43 -7.73 8.27
C GLY A 60 8.89 -8.31 6.93
N SER A 61 7.93 -8.71 6.09
CA SER A 61 8.15 -9.26 4.75
C SER A 61 7.02 -8.85 3.81
N VAL A 62 7.23 -9.02 2.50
CA VAL A 62 6.17 -8.79 1.49
C VAL A 62 5.04 -9.79 1.70
N GLU A 63 5.36 -11.03 2.08
CA GLU A 63 4.40 -12.08 2.38
C GLU A 63 3.50 -11.72 3.58
N ASP A 64 4.08 -11.14 4.64
CA ASP A 64 3.32 -10.66 5.79
C ASP A 64 2.41 -9.49 5.41
N PHE A 65 2.90 -8.57 4.57
CA PHE A 65 2.13 -7.46 4.05
C PHE A 65 0.94 -7.95 3.20
N LEU A 66 1.19 -8.84 2.23
CA LEU A 66 0.16 -9.37 1.32
C LEU A 66 -0.89 -10.24 2.04
N ARG A 67 -0.55 -10.85 3.17
CA ARG A 67 -1.55 -11.54 4.00
C ARG A 67 -2.62 -10.58 4.54
N SER A 68 -2.22 -9.34 4.83
CA SER A 68 -3.11 -8.30 5.36
C SER A 68 -3.76 -7.48 4.24
N TYR A 69 -3.06 -7.31 3.11
CA TYR A 69 -3.48 -6.49 1.97
C TYR A 69 -3.31 -7.28 0.65
N PRO A 70 -4.14 -8.31 0.42
CA PRO A 70 -4.03 -9.19 -0.73
C PRO A 70 -4.26 -8.47 -2.08
N GLU A 71 -4.97 -7.34 -2.09
CA GLU A 71 -5.23 -6.51 -3.26
C GLU A 71 -3.96 -5.93 -3.91
N TYR A 72 -2.85 -5.90 -3.17
CA TYR A 72 -1.54 -5.49 -3.70
C TYR A 72 -0.74 -6.66 -4.31
N GLY A 73 -1.29 -7.87 -4.32
CA GLY A 73 -0.67 -9.05 -4.92
C GLY A 73 -0.52 -8.95 -6.44
N PRO A 74 0.18 -9.92 -7.06
CA PRO A 74 0.26 -10.04 -8.50
C PRO A 74 -1.12 -10.32 -9.10
N GLU A 75 -1.47 -9.60 -10.17
CA GLU A 75 -2.78 -9.72 -10.84
C GLU A 75 -2.92 -11.03 -11.63
N TYR A 76 -1.82 -11.76 -11.80
CA TYR A 76 -1.78 -13.08 -12.42
C TYR A 76 -1.77 -14.18 -11.34
N GLY A 77 -2.91 -14.38 -10.68
CA GLY A 77 -3.17 -15.45 -9.71
C GLY A 77 -4.68 -15.72 -9.59
N PRO A 78 -5.12 -16.94 -9.21
CA PRO A 78 -6.47 -17.48 -9.48
C PRO A 78 -7.67 -16.76 -8.81
N THR A 79 -7.43 -15.64 -8.14
CA THR A 79 -8.45 -14.76 -7.56
C THR A 79 -8.31 -13.33 -8.08
N ALA A 80 -8.05 -13.16 -9.38
CA ALA A 80 -8.30 -11.91 -10.08
C ALA A 80 -9.81 -11.74 -10.30
N THR A 81 -10.59 -11.52 -9.22
CA THR A 81 -11.96 -11.04 -9.34
C THR A 81 -11.90 -9.53 -9.59
N ASN A 82 -11.67 -9.17 -10.84
CA ASN A 82 -12.05 -7.86 -11.35
C ASN A 82 -13.55 -7.87 -11.61
N GLY A 83 -14.27 -6.93 -10.99
CA GLY A 83 -15.54 -6.45 -11.50
C GLY A 83 -16.73 -6.68 -10.60
N GLU A 84 -17.00 -5.72 -9.71
CA GLU A 84 -18.37 -5.23 -9.58
C GLU A 84 -18.32 -3.72 -9.33
N THR A 85 -18.18 -2.98 -10.45
CA THR A 85 -18.73 -1.63 -10.55
C THR A 85 -20.20 -1.83 -10.85
N ASP A 86 -21.08 -1.65 -9.85
CA ASP A 86 -22.49 -1.41 -10.12
C ASP A 86 -22.90 -0.08 -9.49
N GLY A 87 -23.45 0.78 -10.33
CA GLY A 87 -23.91 2.10 -9.98
C GLY A 87 -25.40 2.10 -9.66
N GLY A 88 -25.74 2.56 -8.46
CA GLY A 88 -27.01 3.23 -8.11
C GLY A 88 -28.09 2.38 -7.45
N PRO A 89 -29.12 3.00 -6.81
CA PRO A 89 -29.34 4.41 -6.51
C PRO A 89 -29.42 4.73 -4.99
N GLU A 90 -29.34 6.03 -4.65
CA GLU A 90 -29.75 6.54 -3.33
C GLU A 90 -31.21 6.16 -3.02
N PRO A 91 -31.55 5.73 -1.79
CA PRO A 91 -32.95 5.73 -1.38
C PRO A 91 -33.37 7.12 -0.92
N GLU A 92 -34.33 7.63 -1.67
CA GLU A 92 -35.16 8.80 -1.43
C GLU A 92 -35.81 8.77 -0.03
N GLY A 93 -36.08 9.96 0.50
CA GLY A 93 -36.58 10.18 1.85
C GLY A 93 -37.85 9.43 2.21
N GLU A 94 -37.84 8.86 3.42
CA GLU A 94 -39.04 8.40 4.10
C GLU A 94 -39.69 9.60 4.83
N ILE A 95 -40.75 10.12 4.23
CA ILE A 95 -41.75 10.93 4.92
C ILE A 95 -42.55 10.03 5.87
N ALA A 96 -42.40 10.22 7.18
CA ALA A 96 -43.33 9.68 8.17
C ALA A 96 -44.28 10.80 8.62
N ASP A 97 -45.49 10.80 8.07
CA ASP A 97 -46.68 11.42 8.65
C ASP A 97 -47.52 10.29 9.26
N ARG A 98 -47.50 10.15 10.59
CA ARG A 98 -48.70 9.96 11.44
C ARG A 98 -48.39 10.01 12.93
#